data_AF-A0A814H6N2-F1
#
_entry.id   AF-A0A814H6N2-F1
#
_cell.length_a   1.000
_cell.length_b   1.000
_cell.length_c   1.000
_cell.angle_alpha   90.00
_cell.angle_beta   90.00
_cell.angle_gamma   90.00
#
_symmetry.space_group_name_H-M   'P 1'
#
loop_
_entity.id
_entity.type
_entity.pdbx_description
1 polymer ?
#
loop_
_entity_poly.entity_id
_entity_poly.type
_entity_poly.pdbx_seq_one_letter_code
_entity_poly.pdbx_strand_id
1 'polypeptide(L)'
;MCWWFYKSLPIFYGILTIYEVICGIFRLGIYYRFMQNGSYNYGKSLFDNGTISIARTTLSENRKVSQIVAGFIIDCISSLIPCMMGLFIIFIFLWFGYRILRLFCSCHHRARTNFHLRHLITNRRIQRFLLFNCNCPCYIARPKWRFLVRFLFITISIGLRVLAIILYATASTHTNDKFFSRTQKLSWICGITLPSSILTLLLDYYHYRVWWHYIPSCDQNPFHRRYLKKHRRFIPHHLMGAHRNEIQLWNEPCELRQFCFNQTLEHIMIFHYNTHTPTPRWCDVPNKDPLTTTYIGFHRTDAQAAVSIAYTDFRTSRTGRQMLGFGIYFARSSFHTQFKARRNGAVICAKILMGRVLEIENDELANVSNSDAWHQNFDTIYYRHPRNPLRDEFCIKSNEQILKWVMYIEPPFDTKVEQYGLHREFSDTLCNCI
;
A
#
# COMPACT_ATOMS: atom_id res chain seq x y z
N MET A 1 -12.84 5.95 9.46
CA MET A 1 -11.39 6.20 9.61
C MET A 1 -11.17 7.71 9.66
N CYS A 2 -10.29 8.19 10.55
CA CYS A 2 -10.03 9.63 10.73
C CYS A 2 -8.95 10.12 9.76
N TRP A 3 -9.30 11.03 8.84
CA TRP A 3 -8.38 11.55 7.82
C TRP A 3 -7.25 12.40 8.42
N TRP A 4 -7.51 13.10 9.54
CA TRP A 4 -6.49 13.83 10.29
C TRP A 4 -5.39 12.91 10.80
N PHE A 5 -5.78 11.78 11.40
CA PHE A 5 -4.82 10.78 11.89
C PHE A 5 -3.97 10.23 10.75
N TYR A 6 -4.59 9.94 9.60
CA TYR A 6 -3.86 9.51 8.40
C TYR A 6 -2.80 10.52 7.93
N LYS A 7 -3.15 11.80 7.85
CA LYS A 7 -2.21 12.86 7.46
C LYS A 7 -1.05 13.04 8.46
N SER A 8 -1.27 12.67 9.71
CA SER A 8 -0.25 12.72 10.77
C SER A 8 0.65 11.50 10.81
N LEU A 9 0.39 10.44 10.02
CA LEU A 9 1.23 9.24 9.99
C LEU A 9 2.72 9.53 9.80
N PRO A 10 3.17 10.36 8.85
CA PRO A 10 4.59 10.67 8.69
C PRO A 10 5.23 11.24 9.97
N ILE A 11 4.48 12.04 10.72
CA ILE A 11 4.95 12.65 11.97
C ILE A 11 5.09 11.57 13.04
N PHE A 12 4.12 10.66 13.16
CA PHE A 12 4.21 9.55 14.10
C PHE A 12 5.41 8.63 13.81
N TYR A 13 5.66 8.29 12.54
CA TYR A 13 6.89 7.57 12.18
C TYR A 13 8.12 8.37 12.56
N GLY A 14 8.19 9.66 12.22
CA GLY A 14 9.32 10.52 12.57
C GLY A 14 9.63 10.54 14.07
N ILE A 15 8.60 10.65 14.92
CA ILE A 15 8.74 10.61 16.39
C ILE A 15 9.28 9.26 16.84
N LEU A 16 8.71 8.14 16.34
CA LEU A 16 9.17 6.79 16.70
C LEU A 16 10.63 6.56 16.30
N THR A 17 11.02 7.05 15.13
CA THR A 17 12.39 6.92 14.62
C THR A 17 13.39 7.77 15.42
N ILE A 18 13.03 9.00 15.81
CA ILE A 18 13.86 9.84 16.71
C ILE A 18 14.02 9.17 18.08
N TYR A 19 12.91 8.68 18.63
CA TYR A 19 12.91 7.96 19.91
C TYR A 19 13.86 6.76 19.86
N GLU A 20 13.82 5.98 18.77
CA GLU A 20 14.69 4.82 18.57
C GLU A 20 16.18 5.19 18.48
N VAL A 21 16.52 6.32 17.84
CA VAL A 21 17.91 6.84 17.81
C VAL A 21 18.39 7.20 19.21
N ILE A 22 17.56 7.90 19.99
CA ILE A 22 17.90 8.27 21.37
C ILE A 22 18.20 7.00 22.18
N CYS A 23 17.32 5.99 22.09
CA CYS A 23 17.55 4.69 22.73
C CYS A 23 18.80 3.98 22.19
N GLY A 24 19.10 4.09 20.89
CA GLY A 24 20.34 3.59 20.28
C GLY A 24 21.60 4.18 20.90
N ILE A 25 21.63 5.51 21.08
CA ILE A 25 22.74 6.22 21.72
C ILE A 25 22.93 5.76 23.18
N PHE A 26 21.84 5.64 23.94
CA PHE A 26 21.91 5.14 25.32
C PHE A 26 22.45 3.70 25.40
N ARG A 27 22.02 2.82 24.49
CA ARG A 27 22.53 1.44 24.40
C ARG A 27 24.02 1.40 24.13
N LEU A 28 24.48 2.17 23.14
CA LEU A 28 25.91 2.31 22.82
C LEU A 28 26.70 2.78 24.04
N GLY A 29 26.22 3.80 24.74
CA GLY A 29 26.88 4.31 25.95
C GLY A 29 26.97 3.29 27.09
N ILE A 30 25.90 2.52 27.33
CA ILE A 30 25.91 1.46 28.36
C ILE A 30 26.83 0.32 27.97
N TYR A 31 26.78 -0.12 26.71
CA TYR A 31 27.64 -1.19 26.20
C TYR A 31 29.12 -0.80 26.20
N TYR A 32 29.46 0.41 25.76
CA TYR A 32 30.84 0.91 25.79
C TYR A 32 31.40 0.95 27.21
N ARG A 33 30.61 1.44 28.18
CA ARG A 33 30.99 1.41 29.61
C ARG A 33 31.15 -0.01 30.15
N PHE A 34 30.37 -0.97 29.65
CA PHE A 34 30.53 -2.39 29.97
C PHE A 34 31.87 -2.92 29.47
N MET A 35 32.24 -2.65 28.21
CA MET A 35 33.50 -3.11 27.63
C MET A 35 34.74 -2.53 28.32
N GLN A 36 34.74 -1.23 28.64
CA GLN A 36 35.87 -0.60 29.34
C GLN A 36 36.16 -1.24 30.72
N ASN A 37 35.11 -1.59 31.48
CA ASN A 37 35.29 -2.15 32.81
C ASN A 37 35.52 -3.66 32.81
N GLY A 38 35.08 -4.38 31.77
CA GLY A 38 35.33 -5.81 31.61
C GLY A 38 36.78 -6.12 31.25
N SER A 39 37.39 -5.31 30.38
CA SER A 39 38.77 -5.53 29.92
C SER A 39 39.82 -5.32 31.02
N TYR A 40 39.56 -4.46 32.00
CA TYR A 40 40.51 -4.16 33.07
C TYR A 40 40.63 -5.26 34.13
N ASN A 41 39.57 -6.04 34.36
CA ASN A 41 39.55 -7.10 35.37
C ASN A 41 39.97 -8.47 34.83
N TYR A 42 39.76 -8.73 33.54
CA TYR A 42 40.10 -10.01 32.92
C TYR A 42 41.62 -10.22 32.80
N GLY A 43 42.38 -9.15 32.55
CA GLY A 43 43.85 -9.21 32.49
C GLY A 43 44.52 -9.37 33.86
N LYS A 44 43.82 -9.03 34.96
CA LYS A 44 44.40 -9.04 36.31
C LYS A 44 44.21 -10.38 37.04
N SER A 45 43.09 -11.10 36.84
CA SER A 45 42.87 -12.38 37.54
C SER A 45 43.62 -13.56 36.94
N LEU A 46 44.06 -13.47 35.67
CA LEU A 46 44.80 -14.54 34.99
C LEU A 46 46.24 -14.70 35.52
N PHE A 47 46.77 -13.71 36.25
CA PHE A 47 48.13 -13.71 36.76
C PHE A 47 48.27 -14.19 38.21
N ASP A 48 47.18 -14.30 38.99
CA ASP A 48 47.29 -14.37 40.45
C ASP A 48 46.93 -15.71 41.12
N ASN A 49 46.35 -16.74 40.48
CA ASN A 49 46.06 -18.02 41.18
C ASN A 49 45.95 -19.27 40.27
N GLY A 50 46.15 -20.46 40.85
CA GLY A 50 46.32 -21.77 40.18
C GLY A 50 45.05 -22.58 39.81
N THR A 51 45.25 -23.77 39.22
CA THR A 51 44.93 -24.05 37.81
C THR A 51 43.69 -24.92 37.48
N ILE A 52 42.75 -25.21 38.39
CA ILE A 52 41.62 -26.14 38.05
C ILE A 52 40.21 -25.58 38.36
N SER A 53 40.02 -24.85 39.47
CA SER A 53 38.75 -24.14 39.73
C SER A 53 38.55 -22.95 38.77
N ILE A 54 39.65 -22.41 38.24
CA ILE A 54 39.70 -21.29 37.29
C ILE A 54 39.14 -21.67 35.92
N ALA A 55 39.31 -22.91 35.46
CA ALA A 55 38.84 -23.32 34.13
C ALA A 55 37.31 -23.31 34.02
N ARG A 56 36.58 -23.69 35.09
CA ARG A 56 35.09 -23.62 35.07
C ARG A 56 34.57 -22.20 35.24
N THR A 57 35.20 -21.38 36.07
CA THR A 57 34.77 -19.98 36.28
C THR A 57 35.02 -19.14 35.02
N THR A 58 36.20 -19.27 34.41
CA THR A 58 36.55 -18.60 33.13
C THR A 58 35.63 -19.02 31.97
N LEU A 59 35.30 -20.31 31.83
CA LEU A 59 34.37 -20.77 30.80
C LEU A 59 32.96 -20.20 31.00
N SER A 60 32.50 -20.10 32.26
CA SER A 60 31.20 -19.52 32.60
C SER A 60 31.15 -18.00 32.35
N GLU A 61 32.24 -17.29 32.64
CA GLU A 61 32.34 -15.84 32.41
C GLU A 61 32.45 -15.52 30.92
N ASN A 62 33.20 -16.33 30.16
CA ASN A 62 33.29 -16.22 28.70
C ASN A 62 31.94 -16.41 28.01
N ARG A 63 31.15 -17.39 28.49
CA ARG A 63 29.79 -17.60 27.99
C ARG A 63 28.89 -16.37 28.24
N LYS A 64 29.00 -15.73 29.42
CA LYS A 64 28.21 -14.52 29.76
C LYS A 64 28.60 -13.32 28.90
N VAL A 65 29.90 -13.06 28.76
CA VAL A 65 30.41 -11.97 27.91
C VAL A 65 29.97 -12.21 26.47
N SER A 66 30.09 -13.44 25.97
CA SER A 66 29.63 -13.81 24.63
C SER A 66 28.11 -13.59 24.46
N GLN A 67 27.29 -13.91 25.47
CA GLN A 67 25.84 -13.65 25.43
C GLN A 67 25.51 -12.16 25.38
N ILE A 68 26.23 -11.33 26.16
CA ILE A 68 26.04 -9.87 26.17
C ILE A 68 26.46 -9.26 24.83
N VAL A 69 27.62 -9.68 24.30
CA VAL A 69 28.11 -9.24 22.98
C VAL A 69 27.15 -9.66 21.87
N ALA A 70 26.71 -10.92 21.87
CA ALA A 70 25.74 -11.43 20.90
C ALA A 70 24.40 -10.69 20.99
N GLY A 71 23.89 -10.48 22.22
CA GLY A 71 22.67 -9.70 22.46
C GLY A 71 22.80 -8.27 21.93
N PHE A 72 23.96 -7.64 22.11
CA PHE A 72 24.24 -6.30 21.60
C PHE A 72 24.32 -6.24 20.08
N ILE A 73 24.98 -7.21 19.44
CA ILE A 73 25.04 -7.30 17.97
C ILE A 73 23.62 -7.49 17.40
N ILE A 74 22.85 -8.42 17.95
CA ILE A 74 21.47 -8.70 17.53
C ILE A 74 20.60 -7.46 17.69
N ASP A 75 20.70 -6.78 18.82
CA ASP A 75 19.95 -5.56 19.10
C ASP A 75 20.34 -4.42 18.14
N CYS A 76 21.63 -4.24 17.87
CA CYS A 76 22.11 -3.28 16.86
C CYS A 76 21.57 -3.57 15.46
N ILE A 77 21.58 -4.84 15.04
CA ILE A 77 21.01 -5.27 13.75
C ILE A 77 19.51 -4.94 13.70
N SER A 78 18.78 -5.23 14.78
CA SER A 78 17.34 -4.95 14.90
C SER A 78 16.99 -3.46 14.84
N SER A 79 17.94 -2.58 15.18
CA SER A 79 17.78 -1.13 15.22
C SER A 79 18.44 -0.40 14.06
N LEU A 80 19.20 -1.08 13.20
CA LEU A 80 19.98 -0.44 12.13
C LEU A 80 19.09 0.40 11.20
N ILE A 81 18.00 -0.17 10.69
CA ILE A 81 17.11 0.53 9.75
C ILE A 81 16.40 1.72 10.41
N PRO A 82 15.73 1.57 11.56
CA PRO A 82 15.17 2.71 12.29
C PRO A 82 16.22 3.78 12.61
N CYS A 83 17.41 3.40 13.09
CA CYS A 83 18.46 4.36 13.42
C CYS A 83 18.96 5.13 12.19
N MET A 84 19.17 4.45 11.06
CA MET A 84 19.62 5.08 9.82
C MET A 84 18.63 6.15 9.32
N MET A 85 17.32 5.86 9.33
CA MET A 85 16.37 6.92 8.99
C MET A 85 16.24 7.98 10.09
N GLY A 86 16.39 7.64 11.36
CA GLY A 86 16.32 8.64 12.44
C GLY A 86 17.46 9.64 12.35
N LEU A 87 18.68 9.17 12.06
CA LEU A 87 19.83 10.02 11.79
C LEU A 87 19.55 10.94 10.60
N PHE A 88 19.03 10.42 9.50
CA PHE A 88 18.67 11.24 8.34
C PHE A 88 17.62 12.31 8.66
N ILE A 89 16.61 11.97 9.46
CA ILE A 89 15.58 12.91 9.94
C ILE A 89 16.22 14.00 10.81
N ILE A 90 17.11 13.63 11.74
CA ILE A 90 17.86 14.58 12.56
C ILE A 90 18.70 15.50 11.68
N PHE A 91 19.40 14.98 10.66
CA PHE A 91 20.15 15.80 9.71
C PHE A 91 19.25 16.79 8.95
N ILE A 92 18.05 16.38 8.52
CA ILE A 92 17.07 17.29 7.93
C ILE A 92 16.69 18.39 8.93
N PHE A 93 16.35 18.04 10.16
CA PHE A 93 15.98 19.02 11.19
C PHE A 93 17.13 19.97 11.53
N LEU A 94 18.36 19.47 11.63
CA LEU A 94 19.56 20.30 11.87
C LEU A 94 19.84 21.23 10.69
N TRP A 95 19.76 20.73 9.44
CA TRP A 95 19.97 21.54 8.25
C TRP A 95 18.92 22.66 8.12
N PHE A 96 17.65 22.33 8.40
CA PHE A 96 16.59 23.34 8.43
C PHE A 96 16.71 24.28 9.63
N GLY A 97 17.04 23.76 10.81
CA GLY A 97 17.29 24.55 12.01
C GLY A 97 18.40 25.57 11.78
N TYR A 98 19.49 25.15 11.13
CA TYR A 98 20.57 26.03 10.67
C TYR A 98 20.06 27.09 9.69
N ARG A 99 19.24 26.72 8.69
CA ARG A 99 18.65 27.70 7.76
C ARG A 99 17.74 28.70 8.46
N ILE A 100 16.92 28.23 9.41
CA ILE A 100 16.04 29.07 10.22
C ILE A 100 16.87 30.01 11.09
N LEU A 101 17.90 29.50 11.77
CA LEU A 101 18.81 30.29 12.60
C LEU A 101 19.54 31.35 11.75
N ARG A 102 20.02 30.99 10.55
CA ARG A 102 20.62 31.92 9.59
C ARG A 102 19.64 33.01 9.15
N LEU A 103 18.36 32.66 8.97
CA LEU A 103 17.29 33.63 8.67
C LEU A 103 16.93 34.51 9.88
N PHE A 104 17.06 34.02 11.11
CA PHE A 104 16.89 34.82 12.33
C PHE A 104 18.06 35.77 12.57
N CYS A 105 19.29 35.33 12.30
CA CYS A 105 20.49 36.17 12.36
C CYS A 105 20.52 37.25 11.25
N SER A 106 19.80 37.04 10.15
CA SER A 106 19.54 38.09 9.15
C SER A 106 18.26 38.84 9.56
N CYS A 107 18.38 39.97 10.26
CA CYS A 107 17.33 40.72 10.97
C CYS A 107 16.05 41.19 10.22
N HIS A 108 15.51 40.46 9.24
CA HIS A 108 14.33 40.89 8.48
C HIS A 108 13.39 39.73 8.10
N HIS A 109 12.42 39.46 8.99
CA HIS A 109 11.05 38.93 8.77
C HIS A 109 10.65 37.75 9.68
N ARG A 110 10.01 38.09 10.81
CA ARG A 110 9.28 37.14 11.70
C ARG A 110 8.11 36.41 11.02
N ALA A 111 7.56 36.92 9.92
CA ALA A 111 6.42 36.28 9.23
C ALA A 111 6.80 35.00 8.44
N ARG A 112 8.09 34.79 8.13
CA ARG A 112 8.55 33.68 7.27
C ARG A 112 8.85 32.36 8.01
N THR A 113 9.04 32.36 9.32
CA THR A 113 9.50 31.17 10.06
C THR A 113 8.40 30.12 10.27
N ASN A 114 7.17 30.56 10.58
CA ASN A 114 5.99 29.67 10.58
C ASN A 114 5.72 29.07 9.19
N PHE A 115 6.05 29.81 8.13
CA PHE A 115 5.94 29.32 6.75
C PHE A 115 6.94 28.18 6.49
N HIS A 116 8.19 28.27 6.97
CA HIS A 116 9.20 27.23 6.75
C HIS A 116 8.93 25.91 7.49
N LEU A 117 8.48 25.96 8.76
CA LEU A 117 8.11 24.73 9.48
C LEU A 117 6.88 24.06 8.85
N ARG A 118 5.88 24.87 8.49
CA ARG A 118 4.72 24.38 7.73
C ARG A 118 5.15 23.82 6.37
N HIS A 119 6.13 24.43 5.71
CA HIS A 119 6.67 23.94 4.45
C HIS A 119 7.40 22.61 4.62
N LEU A 120 8.11 22.38 5.73
CA LEU A 120 8.76 21.10 6.04
C LEU A 120 7.73 19.99 6.26
N ILE A 121 6.73 20.26 7.10
CA ILE A 121 5.64 19.31 7.40
C ILE A 121 4.83 19.02 6.14
N THR A 122 4.71 19.98 5.22
CA THR A 122 3.98 19.81 3.94
C THR A 122 4.88 19.40 2.77
N ASN A 123 6.19 19.24 2.98
CA ASN A 123 7.11 18.87 1.91
C ASN A 123 6.90 17.40 1.55
N ARG A 124 6.43 17.19 0.31
CA ARG A 124 6.08 15.85 -0.19
C ARG A 124 7.26 14.88 -0.14
N ARG A 125 8.48 15.33 -0.41
CA ARG A 125 9.68 14.48 -0.41
C ARG A 125 10.00 13.96 1.00
N ILE A 126 9.91 14.84 2.00
CA ILE A 126 10.17 14.49 3.41
C ILE A 126 9.09 13.54 3.93
N GLN A 127 7.80 13.88 3.72
CA GLN A 127 6.69 13.01 4.12
C GLN A 127 6.83 11.60 3.54
N ARG A 128 7.25 11.48 2.28
CA ARG A 128 7.47 10.18 1.63
C ARG A 128 8.63 9.41 2.22
N PHE A 129 9.76 10.07 2.44
CA PHE A 129 10.92 9.44 3.07
C PHE A 129 10.55 8.88 4.45
N LEU A 130 9.84 9.67 5.27
CA LEU A 130 9.35 9.26 6.59
C LEU A 130 8.42 8.05 6.53
N LEU A 131 7.56 8.01 5.51
CA LEU A 131 6.68 6.86 5.28
C LEU A 131 7.40 5.68 4.62
N PHE A 132 8.71 5.74 4.33
CA PHE A 132 9.42 4.78 3.46
C PHE A 132 8.72 4.56 2.10
N ASN A 133 8.05 5.57 1.60
CA ASN A 133 7.43 5.57 0.27
C ASN A 133 8.52 5.89 -0.75
N CYS A 134 9.43 4.94 -1.00
CA CYS A 134 10.34 5.05 -2.13
C CYS A 134 9.54 4.87 -3.43
N ASN A 135 9.49 5.92 -4.25
CA ASN A 135 8.92 5.91 -5.60
C ASN A 135 9.94 5.37 -6.60
N CYS A 136 10.67 4.28 -6.27
CA CYS A 136 11.30 3.52 -7.34
C CYS A 136 10.17 3.14 -8.30
N PRO A 137 10.30 3.40 -9.61
CA PRO A 137 9.33 2.97 -10.61
C PRO A 137 8.92 1.49 -10.46
N CYS A 138 9.87 0.66 -10.01
CA CYS A 138 9.71 -0.76 -9.66
C CYS A 138 8.74 -1.06 -8.50
N TYR A 139 8.48 -0.10 -7.60
CA TYR A 139 7.65 -0.24 -6.38
C TYR A 139 6.31 0.51 -6.43
N ILE A 140 6.12 1.48 -7.34
CA ILE A 140 4.93 2.37 -7.39
C ILE A 140 3.61 1.59 -7.58
N ALA A 141 3.65 0.45 -8.25
CA ALA A 141 2.48 -0.35 -8.60
C ALA A 141 2.03 -1.37 -7.54
N ARG A 142 2.77 -1.57 -6.43
CA ARG A 142 2.63 -2.80 -5.62
C ARG A 142 2.48 -2.55 -4.11
N PRO A 143 1.39 -1.89 -3.67
CA PRO A 143 1.18 -1.58 -2.24
C PRO A 143 1.15 -2.82 -1.35
N LYS A 144 0.67 -3.97 -1.85
CA LYS A 144 0.73 -5.25 -1.12
C LYS A 144 2.15 -5.68 -0.81
N TRP A 145 3.00 -5.71 -1.84
CA TRP A 145 4.39 -6.16 -1.69
C TRP A 145 5.13 -5.25 -0.73
N ARG A 146 4.88 -3.95 -0.82
CA ARG A 146 5.48 -2.98 0.09
C ARG A 146 5.06 -3.19 1.53
N PHE A 147 3.77 -3.38 1.79
CA PHE A 147 3.28 -3.72 3.13
C PHE A 147 3.87 -5.04 3.62
N LEU A 148 3.91 -6.09 2.77
CA LEU A 148 4.43 -7.40 3.13
C LEU A 148 5.91 -7.36 3.51
N VAL A 149 6.74 -6.66 2.72
CA VAL A 149 8.18 -6.52 3.01
C VAL A 149 8.39 -5.77 4.33
N ARG A 150 7.67 -4.66 4.55
CA ARG A 150 7.75 -3.91 5.81
C ARG A 150 7.27 -4.72 7.01
N PHE A 151 6.14 -5.40 6.86
CA PHE A 151 5.58 -6.28 7.88
C PHE A 151 6.59 -7.35 8.27
N LEU A 152 7.13 -8.10 7.29
CA LEU A 152 8.13 -9.14 7.54
C LEU A 152 9.38 -8.58 8.23
N PHE A 153 9.89 -7.44 7.75
CA PHE A 153 11.06 -6.80 8.32
C PHE A 153 10.85 -6.38 9.78
N ILE A 154 9.71 -5.74 10.09
CA ILE A 154 9.39 -5.31 11.46
C ILE A 154 9.17 -6.53 12.36
N THR A 155 8.50 -7.59 11.88
CA THR A 155 8.32 -8.83 12.63
C THR A 155 9.65 -9.50 12.96
N ILE A 156 10.58 -9.58 12.00
CA ILE A 156 11.94 -10.09 12.25
C ILE A 156 12.64 -9.21 13.29
N SER A 157 12.54 -7.89 13.18
CA SER A 157 13.16 -6.94 14.13
C SER A 157 12.59 -7.11 15.55
N ILE A 158 11.28 -7.33 15.69
CA ILE A 158 10.62 -7.65 16.97
C ILE A 158 11.18 -8.97 17.53
N GLY A 159 11.28 -10.01 16.71
CA GLY A 159 11.85 -11.30 17.11
C GLY A 159 13.29 -11.18 17.59
N LEU A 160 14.12 -10.44 16.87
CA LEU A 160 15.52 -10.16 17.25
C LEU A 160 15.60 -9.39 18.57
N ARG A 161 14.71 -8.42 18.82
CA ARG A 161 14.66 -7.69 20.10
C ARG A 161 14.27 -8.60 21.27
N VAL A 162 13.27 -9.46 21.09
CA VAL A 162 12.88 -10.43 22.12
C VAL A 162 14.07 -11.36 22.42
N LEU A 163 14.77 -11.83 21.39
CA LEU A 163 15.98 -12.64 21.58
C LEU A 163 17.09 -11.89 22.34
N ALA A 164 17.35 -10.63 22.00
CA ALA A 164 18.32 -9.80 22.73
C ALA A 164 17.93 -9.60 24.20
N ILE A 165 16.65 -9.35 24.48
CA ILE A 165 16.11 -9.26 25.86
C ILE A 165 16.37 -10.55 26.63
N ILE A 166 16.08 -11.71 26.04
CA ILE A 166 16.34 -13.02 26.65
C ILE A 166 17.83 -13.22 26.93
N LEU A 167 18.71 -12.85 25.98
CA LEU A 167 20.16 -12.94 26.16
C LEU A 167 20.67 -12.03 27.28
N TYR A 168 20.16 -10.79 27.38
CA TYR A 168 20.52 -9.89 28.48
C TYR A 168 19.97 -10.35 29.84
N ALA A 169 18.74 -10.85 29.87
CA ALA A 169 18.11 -11.36 31.09
C ALA A 169 18.85 -12.59 31.62
N THR A 170 19.15 -13.56 30.75
CA THR A 170 19.92 -14.77 31.11
C THR A 170 21.36 -14.46 31.53
N ALA A 171 21.99 -13.44 30.92
CA ALA A 171 23.29 -12.97 31.38
C ALA A 171 23.21 -12.28 32.76
N SER A 172 22.08 -11.62 33.07
CA SER A 172 21.91 -10.90 34.34
C SER A 172 21.78 -11.82 35.56
N THR A 173 21.07 -12.95 35.46
CA THR A 173 20.78 -13.85 36.60
C THR A 173 22.02 -14.47 37.26
N HIS A 174 23.20 -14.33 36.66
CA HIS A 174 24.44 -14.99 37.11
C HIS A 174 25.61 -14.01 37.33
N THR A 175 25.36 -12.71 37.53
CA THR A 175 26.43 -11.69 37.63
C THR A 175 26.48 -10.97 38.97
N ASN A 176 27.69 -10.55 39.39
CA ASN A 176 27.92 -9.66 40.53
C ASN A 176 27.16 -8.32 40.38
N ASP A 177 26.77 -7.69 41.50
CA ASP A 177 25.87 -6.53 41.59
C ASP A 177 26.11 -5.41 40.56
N LYS A 178 27.38 -5.07 40.28
CA LYS A 178 27.71 -4.00 39.32
C LYS A 178 27.44 -4.39 37.87
N PHE A 179 27.72 -5.63 37.48
CA PHE A 179 27.47 -6.16 36.13
C PHE A 179 25.97 -6.41 35.92
N PHE A 180 25.31 -6.91 36.96
CA PHE A 180 23.85 -7.09 37.02
C PHE A 180 23.12 -5.80 36.65
N SER A 181 23.51 -4.67 37.26
CA SER A 181 22.84 -3.39 37.02
C SER A 181 22.93 -2.90 35.56
N ARG A 182 23.95 -3.33 34.79
CA ARG A 182 24.18 -2.86 33.42
C ARG A 182 23.49 -3.73 32.38
N THR A 183 23.58 -5.06 32.53
CA THR A 183 22.85 -6.01 31.67
C THR A 183 21.34 -5.83 31.83
N GLN A 184 20.88 -5.58 33.07
CA GLN A 184 19.50 -5.24 33.34
C GLN A 184 19.07 -3.94 32.64
N LYS A 185 19.90 -2.88 32.66
CA LYS A 185 19.62 -1.63 31.93
C LYS A 185 19.52 -1.82 30.42
N LEU A 186 20.40 -2.64 29.82
CA LEU A 186 20.31 -2.98 28.39
C LEU A 186 19.00 -3.72 28.08
N SER A 187 18.65 -4.72 28.89
CA SER A 187 17.39 -5.45 28.78
C SER A 187 16.18 -4.51 28.87
N TRP A 188 16.18 -3.59 29.85
CA TRP A 188 15.13 -2.59 30.02
C TRP A 188 15.00 -1.68 28.79
N ILE A 189 16.10 -1.12 28.27
CA ILE A 189 16.02 -0.25 27.10
C ILE A 189 15.47 -1.01 25.88
N CYS A 190 15.95 -2.23 25.62
CA CYS A 190 15.37 -3.07 24.58
C CYS A 190 13.87 -3.31 24.79
N GLY A 191 13.46 -3.60 26.03
CA GLY A 191 12.06 -3.77 26.41
C GLY A 191 11.20 -2.54 26.13
N ILE A 192 11.67 -1.34 26.48
CA ILE A 192 10.93 -0.08 26.25
C ILE A 192 10.84 0.24 24.74
N THR A 193 11.84 -0.15 23.94
CA THR A 193 11.81 0.00 22.48
C THR A 193 10.97 -1.08 21.76
N LEU A 194 10.50 -2.12 22.45
CA LEU A 194 9.67 -3.14 21.81
C LEU A 194 8.27 -2.61 21.42
N PRO A 195 7.56 -1.86 22.30
CA PRO A 195 6.32 -1.16 21.95
C PRO A 195 6.42 -0.22 20.75
N SER A 196 7.55 0.46 20.51
CA SER A 196 7.70 1.36 19.37
C SER A 196 7.71 0.59 18.04
N SER A 197 8.35 -0.58 17.98
CA SER A 197 8.30 -1.47 16.82
C SER A 197 6.89 -2.01 16.56
N ILE A 198 6.18 -2.39 17.62
CA ILE A 198 4.77 -2.83 17.51
C ILE A 198 3.89 -1.67 17.01
N LEU A 199 4.07 -0.47 17.55
CA LEU A 199 3.32 0.71 17.11
C LEU A 199 3.60 1.03 15.65
N THR A 200 4.87 0.92 15.21
CA THR A 200 5.25 1.07 13.79
C THR A 200 4.48 0.08 12.90
N LEU A 201 4.38 -1.18 13.33
CA LEU A 201 3.60 -2.21 12.63
C LEU A 201 2.11 -1.86 12.55
N LEU A 202 1.53 -1.35 13.64
CA LEU A 202 0.12 -0.94 13.70
C LEU A 202 -0.15 0.26 12.79
N LEU A 203 0.78 1.22 12.72
CA LEU A 203 0.71 2.36 11.79
C LEU A 203 0.78 1.88 10.34
N ASP A 204 1.68 0.93 10.02
CA ASP A 204 1.80 0.34 8.67
C ASP A 204 0.53 -0.39 8.28
N TYR A 205 -0.04 -1.15 9.21
CA TYR A 205 -1.30 -1.84 9.02
C TYR A 205 -2.46 -0.85 8.81
N TYR A 206 -2.53 0.22 9.60
CA TYR A 206 -3.55 1.25 9.44
C TYR A 206 -3.44 1.94 8.08
N HIS A 207 -2.22 2.31 7.67
CA HIS A 207 -1.93 2.88 6.36
C HIS A 207 -2.39 1.95 5.24
N TYR A 208 -2.00 0.67 5.31
CA TYR A 208 -2.43 -0.36 4.38
C TYR A 208 -3.97 -0.53 4.36
N ARG A 209 -4.63 -0.50 5.51
CA ARG A 209 -6.09 -0.65 5.60
C ARG A 209 -6.84 0.47 4.89
N VAL A 210 -6.38 1.72 5.01
CA VAL A 210 -6.97 2.88 4.31
C VAL A 210 -6.93 2.68 2.79
N TRP A 211 -5.87 2.05 2.28
CA TRP A 211 -5.66 1.82 0.85
C TRP A 211 -6.37 0.57 0.35
N TRP A 212 -6.18 -0.54 1.05
CA TRP A 212 -6.62 -1.85 0.59
C TRP A 212 -8.12 -2.04 0.76
N HIS A 213 -8.66 -1.47 1.84
CA HIS A 213 -10.09 -1.43 2.13
C HIS A 213 -10.61 -0.01 1.95
N TYR A 214 -10.24 0.59 0.82
CA TYR A 214 -10.72 1.90 0.45
C TYR A 214 -12.25 1.91 0.35
N ILE A 215 -12.86 2.95 0.88
CA ILE A 215 -14.30 3.21 0.87
C ILE A 215 -14.46 4.68 0.48
N PRO A 216 -15.15 5.02 -0.63
CA PRO A 216 -15.24 6.39 -1.13
C PRO A 216 -16.10 7.27 -0.21
N SER A 217 -15.96 8.59 -0.29
CA SER A 217 -16.74 9.50 0.57
C SER A 217 -18.25 9.49 0.30
N CYS A 218 -18.66 9.14 -0.92
CA CYS A 218 -20.07 9.04 -1.29
C CYS A 218 -20.76 7.78 -0.73
N ASP A 219 -19.99 6.84 -0.18
CA ASP A 219 -20.55 5.70 0.53
C ASP A 219 -20.93 6.12 1.95
N GLN A 220 -22.16 6.64 2.09
CA GLN A 220 -22.71 7.15 3.33
C GLN A 220 -23.37 6.06 4.19
N ASN A 221 -23.25 4.78 3.84
CA ASN A 221 -24.01 3.72 4.49
C ASN A 221 -23.65 3.59 5.98
N PRO A 222 -24.55 3.99 6.91
CA PRO A 222 -24.23 4.03 8.34
C PRO A 222 -24.29 2.63 8.98
N PHE A 223 -24.85 1.64 8.28
CA PHE A 223 -25.15 0.32 8.85
C PHE A 223 -24.07 -0.74 8.59
N HIS A 224 -22.89 -0.35 8.06
CA HIS A 224 -21.80 -1.29 7.76
C HIS A 224 -22.27 -2.54 7.00
N ARG A 225 -23.26 -2.41 6.09
CA ARG A 225 -23.67 -3.54 5.26
C ARG A 225 -22.42 -4.09 4.60
N ARG A 226 -22.22 -5.41 4.67
CA ARG A 226 -21.09 -6.02 3.96
C ARG A 226 -21.37 -5.89 2.47
N TYR A 227 -20.35 -5.48 1.72
CA TYR A 227 -20.41 -5.54 0.28
C TYR A 227 -20.67 -6.98 -0.18
N LEU A 228 -21.25 -7.11 -1.38
CA LEU A 228 -21.44 -8.42 -1.99
C LEU A 228 -20.10 -9.12 -2.22
N LYS A 229 -20.09 -10.45 -2.13
CA LYS A 229 -18.87 -11.26 -2.31
C LYS A 229 -18.23 -11.08 -3.70
N LYS A 230 -19.03 -10.75 -4.72
CA LYS A 230 -18.57 -10.45 -6.08
C LYS A 230 -17.79 -9.12 -6.16
N HIS A 231 -18.18 -8.15 -5.33
CA HIS A 231 -17.46 -6.89 -5.19
C HIS A 231 -16.12 -7.16 -4.51
N ARG A 232 -15.02 -6.84 -5.19
CA ARG A 232 -13.69 -7.02 -4.62
C ARG A 232 -13.25 -5.84 -3.77
N ARG A 233 -13.39 -4.62 -4.29
CA ARG A 233 -13.10 -3.36 -3.60
C ARG A 233 -13.32 -2.15 -4.50
N PHE A 234 -13.38 -0.98 -3.86
CA PHE A 234 -13.13 0.30 -4.50
C PHE A 234 -11.64 0.51 -4.74
N ILE A 235 -11.31 1.08 -5.89
CA ILE A 235 -9.96 1.56 -6.20
C ILE A 235 -9.99 3.09 -6.10
N PRO A 236 -9.05 3.72 -5.39
CA PRO A 236 -8.93 5.17 -5.40
C PRO A 236 -8.67 5.72 -6.82
N HIS A 237 -9.37 6.80 -7.22
CA HIS A 237 -9.30 7.30 -8.60
C HIS A 237 -7.90 7.76 -9.03
N HIS A 238 -7.07 8.27 -8.12
CA HIS A 238 -5.71 8.69 -8.44
C HIS A 238 -4.79 7.53 -8.86
N LEU A 239 -5.20 6.28 -8.63
CA LEU A 239 -4.48 5.12 -9.14
C LEU A 239 -4.78 4.83 -10.62
N MET A 240 -5.78 5.46 -11.23
CA MET A 240 -6.24 5.16 -12.58
C MET A 240 -5.36 5.81 -13.65
N GLY A 241 -5.24 5.14 -14.81
CA GLY A 241 -4.32 5.49 -15.90
C GLY A 241 -4.35 6.95 -16.41
N ALA A 242 -5.51 7.64 -16.49
CA ALA A 242 -5.50 9.07 -16.93
C ALA A 242 -4.78 10.01 -15.97
N HIS A 243 -4.62 9.60 -14.71
CA HIS A 243 -3.93 10.40 -13.70
C HIS A 243 -2.48 9.97 -13.52
N ARG A 244 -1.98 9.08 -14.39
CA ARG A 244 -0.60 8.59 -14.38
C ARG A 244 0.16 9.18 -15.57
N ASN A 245 1.36 9.70 -15.32
CA ASN A 245 2.24 10.18 -16.39
C ASN A 245 2.86 8.98 -17.14
N GLU A 246 2.51 8.81 -18.42
CA GLU A 246 2.98 7.74 -19.31
C GLU A 246 4.52 7.72 -19.45
N ILE A 247 5.18 8.88 -19.34
CA ILE A 247 6.63 9.01 -19.58
C ILE A 247 7.47 8.63 -18.34
N GLN A 248 6.91 8.71 -17.13
CA GLN A 248 7.71 8.69 -15.88
C GLN A 248 7.60 7.40 -15.07
N LEU A 249 6.62 6.55 -15.38
CA LEU A 249 6.40 5.31 -14.67
C LEU A 249 6.96 4.16 -15.51
N TRP A 250 8.15 3.66 -15.17
CA TRP A 250 8.75 2.43 -15.73
C TRP A 250 7.96 1.15 -15.41
N ASN A 251 6.65 1.26 -15.15
CA ASN A 251 5.74 0.20 -15.49
C ASN A 251 5.42 0.47 -16.96
N GLU A 252 6.20 -0.09 -17.89
CA GLU A 252 5.74 -0.11 -19.27
C GLU A 252 4.27 -0.53 -19.22
N PRO A 253 3.36 0.30 -19.72
CA PRO A 253 2.00 -0.15 -19.95
C PRO A 253 2.13 -1.45 -20.74
N CYS A 254 1.11 -2.29 -20.81
CA CYS A 254 1.18 -3.45 -21.70
C CYS A 254 1.30 -3.07 -23.21
N GLU A 255 1.69 -1.83 -23.52
CA GLU A 255 2.01 -1.15 -24.77
C GLU A 255 2.85 -1.97 -25.75
N LEU A 256 3.76 -2.84 -25.28
CA LEU A 256 4.50 -3.70 -26.21
C LEU A 256 3.65 -4.84 -26.80
N ARG A 257 2.39 -5.02 -26.38
CA ARG A 257 1.54 -6.12 -26.82
C ARG A 257 0.10 -5.66 -27.11
N GLN A 258 -0.53 -6.33 -28.08
CA GLN A 258 -1.91 -6.03 -28.50
C GLN A 258 -2.92 -6.25 -27.36
N PHE A 259 -2.64 -7.15 -26.41
CA PHE A 259 -3.52 -7.51 -25.28
C PHE A 259 -2.74 -7.72 -23.98
N CYS A 260 -3.42 -7.51 -22.84
CA CYS A 260 -2.85 -7.70 -21.51
C CYS A 260 -2.92 -9.16 -21.04
N PHE A 261 -1.78 -9.75 -20.68
CA PHE A 261 -1.71 -11.09 -20.08
C PHE A 261 -2.26 -11.15 -18.65
N ASN A 262 -2.12 -10.05 -17.90
CA ASN A 262 -2.60 -9.97 -16.53
C ASN A 262 -4.06 -9.51 -16.49
N GLN A 263 -4.97 -10.46 -16.63
CA GLN A 263 -6.41 -10.23 -16.57
C GLN A 263 -6.98 -10.05 -15.15
N THR A 264 -6.15 -9.68 -14.16
CA THR A 264 -6.68 -9.28 -12.85
C THR A 264 -7.38 -7.92 -12.98
N LEU A 265 -8.59 -7.80 -12.42
CA LEU A 265 -9.44 -6.62 -12.62
C LEU A 265 -8.79 -5.35 -12.08
N GLU A 266 -8.07 -5.45 -10.97
CA GLU A 266 -7.29 -4.34 -10.43
C GLU A 266 -6.19 -3.89 -11.39
N HIS A 267 -5.48 -4.82 -12.02
CA HIS A 267 -4.46 -4.48 -13.01
C HIS A 267 -5.10 -3.79 -14.22
N ILE A 268 -6.17 -4.38 -14.77
CA ILE A 268 -6.90 -3.76 -15.89
C ILE A 268 -7.38 -2.35 -15.54
N MET A 269 -8.00 -2.17 -14.38
CA MET A 269 -8.54 -0.87 -14.00
C MET A 269 -7.43 0.16 -13.74
N ILE A 270 -6.32 -0.24 -13.12
CA ILE A 270 -5.20 0.66 -12.79
C ILE A 270 -4.40 1.08 -14.02
N PHE A 271 -4.13 0.14 -14.94
CA PHE A 271 -3.19 0.35 -16.04
C PHE A 271 -3.86 0.55 -17.41
N HIS A 272 -5.05 -0.01 -17.61
CA HIS A 272 -5.67 -0.11 -18.94
C HIS A 272 -7.00 0.64 -19.06
N TYR A 273 -7.47 1.30 -17.99
CA TYR A 273 -8.77 1.95 -17.99
C TYR A 273 -8.96 3.02 -19.10
N ASN A 274 -7.92 3.72 -19.57
CA ASN A 274 -8.12 4.78 -20.58
C ASN A 274 -7.45 4.57 -21.93
N THR A 275 -6.45 3.70 -22.02
CA THR A 275 -5.54 3.68 -23.17
C THR A 275 -5.54 2.33 -23.90
N HIS A 276 -6.05 1.26 -23.30
CA HIS A 276 -5.83 -0.10 -23.80
C HIS A 276 -7.10 -0.95 -23.73
N THR A 277 -7.38 -1.72 -24.78
CA THR A 277 -8.39 -2.79 -24.74
C THR A 277 -7.80 -4.02 -24.07
N PRO A 278 -8.24 -4.39 -22.86
CA PRO A 278 -7.61 -5.48 -22.12
C PRO A 278 -7.83 -6.85 -22.77
N THR A 279 -8.83 -6.97 -23.65
CA THR A 279 -9.23 -8.21 -24.31
C THR A 279 -9.36 -8.04 -25.84
N PRO A 280 -9.08 -9.09 -26.62
CA PRO A 280 -9.41 -9.15 -28.05
C PRO A 280 -10.91 -8.98 -28.28
N ARG A 281 -11.34 -8.71 -29.52
CA ARG A 281 -12.78 -8.74 -29.82
C ARG A 281 -13.31 -10.13 -29.55
N TRP A 282 -14.60 -10.26 -29.26
CA TRP A 282 -15.16 -11.57 -28.99
C TRP A 282 -14.96 -12.53 -30.16
N CYS A 283 -15.13 -12.07 -31.42
CA CYS A 283 -14.84 -12.86 -32.61
C CYS A 283 -13.43 -13.45 -32.66
N ASP A 284 -12.45 -12.76 -32.06
CA ASP A 284 -11.02 -13.10 -32.11
C ASP A 284 -10.55 -13.91 -30.87
N VAL A 285 -11.45 -14.20 -29.92
CA VAL A 285 -11.12 -15.03 -28.75
C VAL A 285 -10.95 -16.49 -29.20
N PRO A 286 -9.78 -17.12 -29.01
CA PRO A 286 -9.58 -18.52 -29.35
C PRO A 286 -10.30 -19.44 -28.36
N ASN A 287 -10.73 -20.62 -28.84
CA ASN A 287 -11.29 -21.71 -28.01
C ASN A 287 -12.44 -21.27 -27.08
N LYS A 288 -13.50 -20.66 -27.64
CA LYS A 288 -14.69 -20.21 -26.91
C LYS A 288 -15.49 -21.40 -26.37
N ASP A 289 -15.25 -21.78 -25.13
CA ASP A 289 -16.12 -22.67 -24.36
C ASP A 289 -17.21 -21.85 -23.62
N PRO A 290 -18.51 -22.05 -23.90
CA PRO A 290 -19.60 -21.34 -23.22
C PRO A 290 -19.58 -21.48 -21.69
N LEU A 291 -19.06 -22.58 -21.15
CA LEU A 291 -19.11 -22.86 -19.71
C LEU A 291 -17.96 -22.20 -18.92
N THR A 292 -16.85 -21.88 -19.59
CA THR A 292 -15.62 -21.42 -18.91
C THR A 292 -15.07 -20.12 -19.46
N THR A 293 -15.45 -19.71 -20.67
CA THR A 293 -14.87 -18.53 -21.30
C THR A 293 -15.34 -17.26 -20.62
N THR A 294 -14.37 -16.58 -20.02
CA THR A 294 -14.61 -15.31 -19.34
C THR A 294 -14.09 -14.14 -20.15
N TYR A 295 -14.75 -13.00 -20.01
CA TYR A 295 -14.43 -11.77 -20.70
C TYR A 295 -14.44 -10.59 -19.74
N ILE A 296 -13.70 -9.53 -20.07
CA ILE A 296 -13.63 -8.32 -19.25
C ILE A 296 -14.49 -7.24 -19.88
N GLY A 297 -15.39 -6.67 -19.09
CA GLY A 297 -16.29 -5.60 -19.50
C GLY A 297 -16.21 -4.39 -18.59
N PHE A 298 -16.48 -3.22 -19.16
CA PHE A 298 -16.59 -1.97 -18.43
C PHE A 298 -18.03 -1.48 -18.42
N HIS A 299 -18.50 -1.08 -17.24
CA HIS A 299 -19.81 -0.47 -17.04
C HIS A 299 -19.62 0.89 -16.39
N ARG A 300 -20.24 1.93 -16.96
CA ARG A 300 -20.20 3.28 -16.41
C ARG A 300 -21.59 3.73 -16.01
N THR A 301 -21.71 4.26 -14.80
CA THR A 301 -22.96 4.67 -14.19
C THR A 301 -22.73 5.86 -13.24
N ASP A 302 -23.78 6.41 -12.63
CA ASP A 302 -23.63 7.44 -11.60
C ASP A 302 -23.03 6.86 -10.29
N ALA A 303 -22.44 7.73 -9.47
CA ALA A 303 -21.73 7.31 -8.27
C ALA A 303 -22.65 6.62 -7.25
N GLN A 304 -23.89 7.10 -7.11
CA GLN A 304 -24.87 6.54 -6.17
C GLN A 304 -25.33 5.14 -6.61
N ALA A 305 -25.59 4.95 -7.91
CA ALA A 305 -25.92 3.67 -8.49
C ALA A 305 -24.76 2.67 -8.35
N ALA A 306 -23.51 3.10 -8.56
CA ALA A 306 -22.35 2.24 -8.36
C ALA A 306 -22.21 1.77 -6.90
N VAL A 307 -22.36 2.68 -5.93
CA VAL A 307 -22.40 2.31 -4.50
C VAL A 307 -23.56 1.36 -4.23
N SER A 308 -24.74 1.60 -4.79
CA SER A 308 -25.89 0.69 -4.67
C SER A 308 -25.63 -0.70 -5.24
N ILE A 309 -24.94 -0.80 -6.39
CA ILE A 309 -24.51 -2.06 -7.01
C ILE A 309 -23.55 -2.82 -6.06
N ALA A 310 -22.68 -2.11 -5.32
CA ALA A 310 -21.81 -2.73 -4.32
C ALA A 310 -22.55 -3.46 -3.19
N TYR A 311 -23.78 -3.07 -2.93
CA TYR A 311 -24.64 -3.65 -1.90
C TYR A 311 -25.72 -4.58 -2.45
N THR A 312 -26.27 -4.29 -3.63
CA THR A 312 -27.48 -4.94 -4.16
C THR A 312 -27.29 -5.65 -5.50
N ASP A 313 -26.07 -5.66 -6.02
CA ASP A 313 -25.64 -6.25 -7.29
C ASP A 313 -26.19 -5.52 -8.51
N PHE A 314 -25.74 -5.94 -9.69
CA PHE A 314 -26.28 -5.42 -10.94
C PHE A 314 -27.74 -5.85 -11.12
N ARG A 315 -28.56 -4.93 -11.65
CA ARG A 315 -29.96 -5.19 -12.00
C ARG A 315 -30.12 -5.16 -13.51
N THR A 316 -30.83 -6.16 -14.03
CA THR A 316 -31.26 -6.21 -15.43
C THR A 316 -32.20 -5.04 -15.72
N SER A 317 -31.90 -4.25 -16.74
CA SER A 317 -32.77 -3.18 -17.16
C SER A 317 -33.91 -3.75 -18.01
N ARG A 318 -35.17 -3.58 -17.58
CA ARG A 318 -36.37 -4.09 -18.27
C ARG A 318 -37.25 -3.00 -18.88
N THR A 319 -36.82 -1.76 -18.78
CA THR A 319 -37.60 -0.60 -19.23
C THR A 319 -36.71 0.35 -20.03
N GLY A 320 -37.33 1.29 -20.75
CA GLY A 320 -36.64 2.28 -21.56
C GLY A 320 -36.06 1.73 -22.87
N ARG A 321 -35.50 2.64 -23.67
CA ARG A 321 -34.88 2.31 -24.97
C ARG A 321 -33.53 1.62 -24.77
N GLN A 322 -33.41 0.39 -25.27
CA GLN A 322 -32.27 -0.49 -25.08
C GLN A 322 -31.83 -1.14 -26.40
N MET A 323 -30.64 -0.74 -26.86
CA MET A 323 -30.10 -1.06 -28.19
C MET A 323 -29.89 -2.55 -28.42
N LEU A 324 -29.45 -3.29 -27.40
CA LEU A 324 -29.13 -4.72 -27.45
C LEU A 324 -30.17 -5.56 -26.70
N GLY A 325 -31.38 -5.03 -26.53
CA GLY A 325 -32.42 -5.68 -25.75
C GLY A 325 -32.26 -5.53 -24.24
N PHE A 326 -33.13 -6.17 -23.47
CA PHE A 326 -33.16 -6.03 -22.01
C PHE A 326 -32.03 -6.80 -21.35
N GLY A 327 -31.19 -6.13 -20.54
CA GLY A 327 -30.09 -6.82 -19.87
C GLY A 327 -29.18 -5.90 -19.07
N ILE A 328 -27.94 -6.35 -18.85
CA ILE A 328 -26.88 -5.58 -18.18
C ILE A 328 -25.78 -5.28 -19.21
N TYR A 329 -25.54 -4.00 -19.45
CA TYR A 329 -24.69 -3.53 -20.53
C TYR A 329 -23.24 -3.34 -20.08
N PHE A 330 -22.31 -3.79 -20.90
CA PHE A 330 -20.89 -3.57 -20.76
C PHE A 330 -20.30 -3.11 -22.11
N ALA A 331 -19.22 -2.36 -22.04
CA ALA A 331 -18.39 -2.04 -23.19
C ALA A 331 -17.08 -2.82 -23.10
N ARG A 332 -16.49 -3.11 -24.27
CA ARG A 332 -15.15 -3.69 -24.35
C ARG A 332 -14.06 -2.72 -23.88
N SER A 333 -14.27 -1.43 -24.07
CA SER A 333 -13.36 -0.36 -23.64
C SER A 333 -14.10 0.66 -22.80
N SER A 334 -13.47 1.11 -21.72
CA SER A 334 -13.98 2.20 -20.90
C SER A 334 -13.93 3.55 -21.59
N PHE A 335 -13.01 3.77 -22.55
CA PHE A 335 -12.87 5.04 -23.27
C PHE A 335 -14.18 5.48 -23.92
N HIS A 336 -14.93 4.53 -24.51
CA HIS A 336 -16.22 4.85 -25.13
C HIS A 336 -17.39 4.88 -24.16
N THR A 337 -17.24 4.48 -22.90
CA THR A 337 -18.35 4.59 -21.94
C THR A 337 -18.54 6.00 -21.39
N GLN A 338 -17.62 6.94 -21.68
CA GLN A 338 -17.60 8.29 -21.14
C GLN A 338 -18.91 9.07 -21.35
N PHE A 339 -19.62 8.85 -22.47
CA PHE A 339 -20.89 9.53 -22.74
C PHE A 339 -22.08 8.97 -21.92
N LYS A 340 -21.96 7.77 -21.33
CA LYS A 340 -23.06 7.08 -20.62
C LYS A 340 -23.35 7.71 -19.26
N ALA A 341 -22.33 8.14 -18.53
CA ALA A 341 -22.49 9.02 -17.38
C ALA A 341 -22.34 10.46 -17.87
N ARG A 342 -23.41 11.25 -17.84
CA ARG A 342 -23.52 12.54 -18.56
C ARG A 342 -22.36 13.53 -18.38
N ARG A 343 -21.47 13.39 -17.37
CA ARG A 343 -20.19 14.13 -17.21
C ARG A 343 -19.13 13.39 -16.38
N ASN A 344 -19.49 12.89 -15.20
CA ASN A 344 -18.64 12.18 -14.23
C ASN A 344 -19.50 11.16 -13.48
N GLY A 345 -18.92 10.07 -12.97
CA GLY A 345 -19.66 9.09 -12.19
C GLY A 345 -18.75 8.00 -11.60
N ALA A 346 -19.00 6.76 -11.99
CA ALA A 346 -18.26 5.61 -11.53
C ALA A 346 -18.06 4.63 -12.68
N VAL A 347 -16.91 3.94 -12.66
CA VAL A 347 -16.62 2.87 -13.60
C VAL A 347 -16.41 1.58 -12.85
N ILE A 348 -17.09 0.54 -13.34
CA ILE A 348 -17.01 -0.82 -12.86
C ILE A 348 -16.33 -1.66 -13.95
N CYS A 349 -15.28 -2.38 -13.57
CA CYS A 349 -14.60 -3.36 -14.41
C CYS A 349 -14.97 -4.75 -13.90
N ALA A 350 -15.58 -5.56 -14.74
CA ALA A 350 -16.18 -6.83 -14.38
C ALA A 350 -15.56 -7.99 -15.16
N LYS A 351 -15.40 -9.13 -14.49
CA LYS A 351 -15.11 -10.42 -15.12
C LYS A 351 -16.43 -11.16 -15.32
N ILE A 352 -16.74 -11.48 -16.56
CA ILE A 352 -18.06 -11.94 -17.00
C ILE A 352 -17.91 -13.31 -17.65
N LEU A 353 -18.79 -14.25 -17.31
CA LEU A 353 -18.96 -15.51 -18.04
C LEU A 353 -19.87 -15.26 -19.24
N MET A 354 -19.32 -15.38 -20.45
CA MET A 354 -20.04 -14.95 -21.66
C MET A 354 -21.12 -15.94 -22.09
N GLY A 355 -20.98 -17.23 -21.78
CA GLY A 355 -21.97 -18.23 -22.18
C GLY A 355 -22.07 -18.38 -23.70
N ARG A 356 -23.27 -18.72 -24.18
CA ARG A 356 -23.61 -18.71 -25.60
C ARG A 356 -23.79 -17.26 -26.05
N VAL A 357 -23.01 -16.83 -27.03
CA VAL A 357 -23.00 -15.43 -27.49
C VAL A 357 -23.66 -15.32 -28.86
N LEU A 358 -24.63 -14.43 -28.96
CA LEU A 358 -25.16 -13.94 -30.25
C LEU A 358 -24.32 -12.74 -30.69
N GLU A 359 -23.48 -12.91 -31.70
CA GLU A 359 -22.73 -11.80 -32.30
C GLU A 359 -23.60 -11.12 -33.36
N ILE A 360 -23.71 -9.79 -33.31
CA ILE A 360 -24.51 -9.01 -34.27
C ILE A 360 -23.78 -7.78 -34.78
N GLU A 361 -24.21 -7.31 -35.95
CA GLU A 361 -23.78 -6.04 -36.56
C GLU A 361 -24.90 -4.98 -36.55
N ASN A 362 -24.64 -3.86 -37.22
CA ASN A 362 -25.48 -2.65 -37.12
C ASN A 362 -26.84 -2.80 -37.82
N ASP A 363 -26.91 -3.57 -38.88
CA ASP A 363 -28.12 -3.93 -39.62
C ASP A 363 -29.05 -4.86 -38.82
N GLU A 364 -28.51 -5.63 -37.89
CA GLU A 364 -29.26 -6.57 -37.05
C GLU A 364 -29.80 -5.95 -35.75
N LEU A 365 -29.39 -4.72 -35.40
CA LEU A 365 -29.79 -4.05 -34.15
C LEU A 365 -31.32 -3.90 -34.02
N ALA A 366 -32.02 -3.69 -35.13
CA ALA A 366 -33.48 -3.56 -35.14
C ALA A 366 -34.20 -4.83 -34.65
N ASN A 367 -33.58 -6.00 -34.85
CA ASN A 367 -34.17 -7.29 -34.50
C ASN A 367 -34.11 -7.60 -32.99
N VAL A 368 -33.19 -6.94 -32.28
CA VAL A 368 -32.91 -7.22 -30.86
C VAL A 368 -33.24 -6.05 -29.93
N SER A 369 -33.37 -4.83 -30.48
CA SER A 369 -33.66 -3.63 -29.70
C SER A 369 -34.96 -3.78 -28.90
N ASN A 370 -34.90 -3.43 -27.61
CA ASN A 370 -36.03 -3.51 -26.66
C ASN A 370 -36.69 -4.90 -26.55
N SER A 371 -35.95 -5.97 -26.83
CA SER A 371 -36.44 -7.35 -26.78
C SER A 371 -35.58 -8.20 -25.83
N ASP A 372 -36.18 -9.24 -25.26
CA ASP A 372 -35.50 -10.31 -24.52
C ASP A 372 -35.61 -11.67 -25.23
N ALA A 373 -36.11 -11.70 -26.47
CA ALA A 373 -36.31 -12.94 -27.23
C ALA A 373 -35.03 -13.79 -27.36
N TRP A 374 -33.87 -13.13 -27.46
CA TRP A 374 -32.57 -13.81 -27.54
C TRP A 374 -32.18 -14.57 -26.26
N HIS A 375 -32.78 -14.27 -25.10
CA HIS A 375 -32.50 -14.94 -23.82
C HIS A 375 -32.80 -16.44 -23.83
N GLN A 376 -33.67 -16.91 -24.74
CA GLN A 376 -34.02 -18.32 -24.87
C GLN A 376 -32.82 -19.16 -25.34
N ASN A 377 -32.04 -18.61 -26.26
CA ASN A 377 -30.98 -19.33 -26.96
C ASN A 377 -29.58 -18.86 -26.58
N PHE A 378 -29.45 -17.66 -26.04
CA PHE A 378 -28.16 -17.02 -25.76
C PHE A 378 -28.11 -16.45 -24.35
N ASP A 379 -26.89 -16.37 -23.81
CA ASP A 379 -26.58 -15.80 -22.51
C ASP A 379 -26.07 -14.36 -22.63
N THR A 380 -25.48 -14.03 -23.77
CA THR A 380 -24.96 -12.70 -24.08
C THR A 380 -25.24 -12.35 -25.53
N ILE A 381 -25.52 -11.09 -25.79
CA ILE A 381 -25.46 -10.51 -27.14
C ILE A 381 -24.26 -9.57 -27.24
N TYR A 382 -23.48 -9.69 -28.31
CA TYR A 382 -22.26 -8.93 -28.55
C TYR A 382 -22.40 -8.14 -29.84
N TYR A 383 -22.40 -6.81 -29.71
CA TYR A 383 -22.44 -5.91 -30.84
C TYR A 383 -21.04 -5.55 -31.33
N ARG A 384 -20.77 -5.96 -32.57
CA ARG A 384 -19.53 -5.73 -33.27
C ARG A 384 -19.61 -4.38 -34.01
N HIS A 385 -19.03 -3.33 -33.43
CA HIS A 385 -19.06 -2.02 -34.09
C HIS A 385 -18.18 -2.07 -35.36
N PRO A 386 -18.71 -1.69 -36.54
CA PRO A 386 -18.04 -1.96 -37.82
C PRO A 386 -16.76 -1.14 -38.02
N ARG A 387 -16.75 0.12 -37.59
CA ARG A 387 -15.64 1.06 -37.85
C ARG A 387 -14.67 1.28 -36.69
N ASN A 388 -15.04 0.89 -35.48
CA ASN A 388 -14.30 1.24 -34.28
C ASN A 388 -14.45 0.12 -33.23
N PRO A 389 -13.50 -0.82 -33.15
CA PRO A 389 -13.54 -1.93 -32.20
C PRO A 389 -13.55 -1.51 -30.73
N LEU A 390 -13.21 -0.25 -30.41
CA LEU A 390 -13.30 0.27 -29.04
C LEU A 390 -14.75 0.54 -28.63
N ARG A 391 -15.67 0.65 -29.60
CA ARG A 391 -17.12 0.85 -29.40
C ARG A 391 -17.92 -0.45 -29.35
N ASP A 392 -17.24 -1.60 -29.33
CA ASP A 392 -17.93 -2.87 -29.13
C ASP A 392 -18.63 -2.87 -27.76
N GLU A 393 -19.90 -3.25 -27.77
CA GLU A 393 -20.75 -3.34 -26.59
C GLU A 393 -21.33 -4.73 -26.49
N PHE A 394 -21.65 -5.16 -25.28
CA PHE A 394 -22.33 -6.42 -25.07
C PHE A 394 -23.30 -6.33 -23.90
N CYS A 395 -24.36 -7.11 -23.99
CA CYS A 395 -25.44 -7.13 -23.03
C CYS A 395 -25.61 -8.57 -22.53
N ILE A 396 -25.51 -8.76 -21.21
CA ILE A 396 -25.69 -10.06 -20.57
C ILE A 396 -27.10 -10.17 -20.00
N LYS A 397 -27.69 -11.37 -20.05
CA LYS A 397 -29.06 -11.59 -19.58
C LYS A 397 -29.19 -11.52 -18.06
N SER A 398 -28.17 -12.01 -17.34
CA SER A 398 -28.23 -12.22 -15.89
C SER A 398 -26.99 -11.73 -15.17
N ASN A 399 -27.20 -11.17 -13.99
CA ASN A 399 -26.15 -10.79 -13.05
C ASN A 399 -25.33 -12.01 -12.53
N GLU A 400 -25.86 -13.22 -12.64
CA GLU A 400 -25.13 -14.46 -12.29
C GLU A 400 -23.88 -14.66 -13.16
N GLN A 401 -23.89 -14.15 -14.39
CA GLN A 401 -22.73 -14.17 -15.27
C GLN A 401 -21.58 -13.29 -14.77
N ILE A 402 -21.84 -12.35 -13.86
CA ILE A 402 -20.80 -11.49 -13.29
C ILE A 402 -20.11 -12.24 -12.14
N LEU A 403 -18.89 -12.71 -12.40
CA LEU A 403 -18.13 -13.51 -11.43
C LEU A 403 -17.48 -12.66 -10.34
N LYS A 404 -16.95 -11.50 -10.74
CA LYS A 404 -16.30 -10.54 -9.84
C LYS A 404 -16.19 -9.19 -10.53
N TRP A 405 -16.11 -8.14 -9.73
CA TRP A 405 -15.92 -6.80 -10.25
C TRP A 405 -15.18 -5.89 -9.25
N VAL A 406 -14.49 -4.88 -9.79
CA VAL A 406 -13.86 -3.77 -9.06
C VAL A 406 -14.43 -2.47 -9.60
N MET A 407 -14.45 -1.42 -8.79
CA MET A 407 -14.92 -0.12 -9.25
C MET A 407 -14.06 1.01 -8.74
N TYR A 408 -14.10 2.15 -9.43
CA TYR A 408 -13.60 3.40 -8.89
C TYR A 408 -14.65 4.49 -9.11
N ILE A 409 -14.65 5.48 -8.23
CA ILE A 409 -15.55 6.63 -8.26
C ILE A 409 -14.76 7.85 -8.73
N GLU A 410 -15.23 8.50 -9.78
CA GLU A 410 -14.58 9.68 -10.36
C GLU A 410 -14.79 10.92 -9.47
N PRO A 411 -13.87 11.90 -9.53
CA PRO A 411 -14.14 13.24 -9.01
C PRO A 411 -15.40 13.86 -9.64
N PRO A 412 -16.16 14.71 -8.92
CA PRO A 412 -15.93 15.16 -7.54
C PRO A 412 -16.59 14.29 -6.46
N PHE A 413 -17.18 13.13 -6.82
CA PHE A 413 -18.01 12.35 -5.89
C PHE A 413 -17.22 11.68 -4.76
N ASP A 414 -15.91 11.47 -4.97
CA ASP A 414 -15.01 10.90 -3.99
C ASP A 414 -13.95 11.91 -3.48
N THR A 415 -14.37 12.72 -2.53
CA THR A 415 -13.54 13.72 -1.83
C THR A 415 -12.50 13.10 -0.90
N LYS A 416 -12.61 11.80 -0.59
CA LYS A 416 -11.73 11.14 0.38
C LYS A 416 -10.27 11.11 -0.11
N VAL A 417 -10.04 10.96 -1.41
CA VAL A 417 -8.70 11.04 -2.00
C VAL A 417 -8.02 12.36 -1.63
N GLU A 418 -8.72 13.49 -1.74
CA GLU A 418 -8.21 14.81 -1.40
C GLU A 418 -8.07 15.00 0.11
N GLN A 419 -9.09 14.59 0.88
CA GLN A 419 -9.10 14.68 2.34
C GLN A 419 -7.94 13.92 2.99
N TYR A 420 -7.58 12.77 2.43
CA TYR A 420 -6.45 11.95 2.89
C TYR A 420 -5.12 12.38 2.24
N GLY A 421 -5.15 13.27 1.24
CA GLY A 421 -3.96 13.73 0.53
C GLY A 421 -3.32 12.64 -0.32
N LEU A 422 -4.08 11.63 -0.76
CA LEU A 422 -3.55 10.46 -1.46
C LEU A 422 -2.89 10.86 -2.80
N HIS A 423 -3.38 11.90 -3.46
CA HIS A 423 -2.73 12.48 -4.64
C HIS A 423 -1.26 12.85 -4.38
N ARG A 424 -0.93 13.35 -3.18
CA ARG A 424 0.46 13.71 -2.81
C ARG A 424 1.29 12.48 -2.51
N GLU A 425 0.66 11.40 -2.08
CA GLU A 425 1.37 10.19 -1.76
C GLU A 425 1.83 9.46 -3.01
N PHE A 426 0.98 9.41 -4.03
CA PHE A 426 1.27 8.78 -5.32
C PHE A 426 1.77 9.73 -6.39
N SER A 427 1.86 11.05 -6.16
CA SER A 427 2.35 11.99 -7.18
C SER A 427 3.73 11.60 -7.75
N ASP A 428 3.97 11.89 -9.02
CA ASP A 428 5.23 11.61 -9.71
C ASP A 428 6.39 12.52 -9.29
N THR A 429 6.40 13.01 -8.04
CA THR A 429 7.59 13.65 -7.50
C THR A 429 8.69 12.60 -7.46
N LEU A 430 9.53 12.60 -8.49
CA LEU A 430 10.80 11.91 -8.52
C LEU A 430 11.50 12.30 -7.21
N CYS A 431 11.63 11.33 -6.32
CA CYS A 431 12.82 11.35 -5.49
C CYS A 431 13.91 11.14 -6.53
N ASN A 432 14.70 12.16 -6.86
CA ASN A 432 15.83 12.06 -7.79
C ASN A 432 16.89 11.10 -7.18
N CYS A 433 16.48 9.86 -6.95
CA CYS A 433 17.25 8.75 -6.42
C CYS A 433 17.89 8.06 -7.61
N ILE A 434 18.68 8.83 -8.36
CA ILE A 434 19.81 8.37 -9.17
C ILE A 434 20.89 9.42 -8.94
#